data_AF-A0A6C0LW14-F1
#
_entry.id   AF-A0A6C0LW14-F1
#
_cell.length_a   1.000
_cell.length_b   1.000
_cell.length_c   1.000
_cell.angle_alpha   90.00
_cell.angle_beta   90.00
_cell.angle_gamma   90.00
#
_symmetry.space_group_name_H-M   'P 1'
#
loop_
_entity.id
_entity.type
_entity.pdbx_description
1 polymer ?
#
loop_
_entity_poly.entity_id
_entity_poly.type
_entity_poly.pdbx_seq_one_letter_code
_entity_poly.pdbx_strand_id
1 'polypeptide(L)'
;MTNIKWISTRYKLRLKVKLDWNKYKNGSLTLPPKDAGVCKDWRFEIATDEKSAVFLGTWERRMLKPGFNMNKINEDIQPYTLSLS
;
A
#
# COMPACT_ATOMS: atom_id res chain seq x y z
N MET A 1 -12.40 -7.11 2.00
CA MET A 1 -11.88 -6.26 0.90
C MET A 1 -10.94 -5.21 1.47
N THR A 2 -9.67 -5.27 1.07
CA THR A 2 -8.68 -4.21 1.31
C THR A 2 -9.01 -3.06 0.39
N ASN A 3 -9.21 -1.86 0.94
CA ASN A 3 -9.49 -0.69 0.12
C ASN A 3 -8.16 -0.03 -0.24
N ILE A 4 -7.57 -0.49 -1.35
CA ILE A 4 -6.31 0.02 -1.91
C ILE A 4 -6.66 1.06 -2.96
N LYS A 5 -6.15 2.28 -2.79
CA LYS A 5 -6.32 3.38 -3.72
C LYS A 5 -4.98 3.94 -4.15
N TRP A 6 -4.75 3.94 -5.45
CA TRP A 6 -3.62 4.60 -6.07
C TRP A 6 -4.02 5.94 -6.67
N ILE A 7 -3.19 6.95 -6.46
CA ILE A 7 -3.31 8.26 -7.09
C ILE A 7 -1.96 8.55 -7.73
N SER A 8 -1.92 8.51 -9.07
CA SER A 8 -0.72 8.81 -9.83
C SER A 8 -0.76 10.24 -10.37
N THR A 9 0.38 10.91 -10.32
CA THR A 9 0.63 12.20 -10.97
C THR A 9 1.89 12.05 -11.83
N ARG A 10 2.27 13.09 -12.58
CA ARG A 10 3.47 13.06 -13.42
C ARG A 10 4.76 12.69 -12.66
N TYR A 11 4.86 13.04 -11.37
CA TYR A 11 6.10 12.91 -10.58
C TYR A 11 5.96 12.09 -9.29
N LYS A 12 4.72 11.77 -8.89
CA LYS A 12 4.43 11.14 -7.60
C LYS A 12 3.40 10.05 -7.77
N LEU A 13 3.65 8.92 -7.11
CA LEU A 13 2.70 7.83 -6.96
C LEU A 13 2.30 7.77 -5.48
N ARG A 14 1.03 8.02 -5.20
CA ARG A 14 0.47 8.01 -3.84
C ARG A 14 -0.37 6.77 -3.63
N LEU A 15 -0.13 6.09 -2.52
CA LEU A 15 -0.87 4.93 -2.05
C LEU A 15 -1.68 5.31 -0.83
N LYS A 16 -2.94 4.87 -0.79
CA LYS A 16 -3.76 4.82 0.41
C LYS A 16 -4.28 3.40 0.59
N VAL A 17 -3.96 2.79 1.73
CA VAL A 17 -4.45 1.46 2.11
C VAL A 17 -5.25 1.59 3.40
N LYS A 18 -6.50 1.15 3.40
CA LYS A 18 -7.26 0.94 4.64
C LYS A 18 -7.07 -0.49 5.14
N LEU A 19 -6.50 -0.62 6.32
CA LEU A 19 -6.21 -1.86 7.03
C LEU A 19 -7.28 -2.08 8.10
N ASP A 20 -7.75 -3.32 8.25
CA ASP A 20 -8.77 -3.73 9.23
C ASP A 20 -8.12 -4.67 10.22
N TRP A 21 -7.93 -4.25 11.47
CA TRP A 21 -7.12 -4.98 12.45
C TRP A 21 -7.61 -6.40 12.72
N ASN A 22 -8.91 -6.66 12.61
CA ASN A 22 -9.44 -8.02 12.76
C ASN A 22 -8.94 -8.97 11.66
N LYS A 23 -8.64 -8.44 10.47
CA LYS A 23 -8.07 -9.20 9.35
C LYS A 23 -6.54 -9.30 9.42
N TYR A 24 -5.88 -8.40 10.14
CA TYR A 24 -4.43 -8.27 10.21
C TYR A 24 -3.83 -8.65 11.56
N LYS A 25 -4.62 -9.26 12.46
CA LYS A 25 -4.22 -9.55 13.86
C LYS A 25 -2.88 -10.29 13.97
N ASN A 26 -2.46 -11.03 12.94
CA ASN A 26 -1.13 -11.62 12.78
C ASN A 26 -0.54 -11.43 11.35
N GLY A 27 -0.89 -10.32 10.68
CA GLY A 27 -0.54 -10.09 9.27
C GLY A 27 0.63 -9.14 9.08
N SER A 28 1.26 -9.20 7.91
CA SER A 28 2.22 -8.21 7.43
C SER A 28 1.66 -7.50 6.19
N LEU A 29 2.12 -6.28 5.95
CA LEU A 29 1.86 -5.53 4.73
C LEU A 29 3.13 -5.50 3.90
N THR A 30 3.11 -6.09 2.72
CA THR A 30 4.20 -5.96 1.77
C THR A 30 4.09 -4.62 1.04
N LEU A 31 5.21 -3.90 0.97
CA LEU A 31 5.28 -2.61 0.30
C LEU A 31 5.48 -2.79 -1.21
N PRO A 32 5.07 -1.79 -2.02
CA PRO A 32 5.33 -1.75 -3.46
C PRO A 32 6.76 -2.12 -3.86
N PRO A 33 6.95 -2.72 -5.04
CA PRO A 33 8.27 -3.07 -5.53
C PRO A 33 9.10 -1.81 -5.80
N LYS A 34 10.43 -1.92 -5.76
CA LYS A 34 11.36 -0.79 -6.01
C LYS A 34 11.13 -0.09 -7.36
N ASP A 35 10.57 -0.81 -8.33
CA ASP A 35 10.18 -0.24 -9.62
C ASP A 35 9.05 0.80 -9.52
N ALA A 36 8.28 0.83 -8.44
CA ALA A 36 7.28 1.87 -8.17
C ALA A 36 7.93 3.22 -7.78
N GLY A 37 9.22 3.22 -7.43
CA GLY A 37 9.98 4.38 -7.00
C GLY A 37 10.56 4.19 -5.60
N VAL A 38 10.98 5.29 -4.97
CA VAL A 38 11.42 5.30 -3.56
C VAL A 38 10.32 5.93 -2.73
N CYS A 39 9.86 5.23 -1.68
CA CYS A 39 8.96 5.81 -0.71
C CYS A 39 9.70 6.91 0.05
N LYS A 40 9.32 8.17 -0.18
CA LYS A 40 9.98 9.33 0.43
C LYS A 40 9.24 9.84 1.65
N ASP A 41 7.94 9.60 1.69
CA ASP A 41 7.08 10.03 2.78
C ASP A 41 6.04 8.94 2.99
N TRP A 42 5.88 8.52 4.25
CA TRP A 42 4.86 7.57 4.64
C TRP A 42 4.37 7.93 6.03
N ARG A 43 3.09 7.65 6.27
CA ARG A 43 2.48 7.79 7.58
C ARG A 43 1.44 6.73 7.80
N PHE A 44 1.24 6.43 9.07
CA PHE A 44 0.31 5.43 9.54
C PHE A 44 -0.64 6.08 10.54
N GLU A 45 -1.93 6.03 10.25
CA GLU A 45 -2.96 6.65 11.07
C GLU A 45 -3.89 5.56 11.60
N ILE A 46 -3.95 5.39 12.92
CA ILE A 46 -4.98 4.55 13.54
C ILE A 46 -6.31 5.32 13.41
N ALA A 47 -7.35 4.66 12.90
CA ALA A 47 -8.66 5.27 12.80
C ALA A 47 -9.27 5.46 14.19
N THR A 48 -10.15 6.44 14.32
CA THR A 48 -10.85 6.75 15.59
C THR A 48 -11.68 5.59 16.14
N ASP A 49 -12.03 4.62 15.30
CA ASP A 49 -12.76 3.42 15.71
C ASP A 49 -11.85 2.35 16.34
N GLU A 50 -10.52 2.56 16.34
CA GLU A 50 -9.45 1.64 16.78
C GLU A 50 -9.52 0.24 16.14
N LYS A 51 -10.39 0.04 15.15
CA LYS A 51 -10.61 -1.22 14.44
C LYS A 51 -9.97 -1.20 13.07
N SER A 52 -9.61 -0.02 12.58
CA SER A 52 -8.90 0.14 11.33
C SER A 52 -7.72 1.08 11.45
N ALA A 53 -6.86 1.03 10.44
CA ALA A 53 -5.82 2.00 10.23
C ALA A 53 -5.73 2.38 8.75
N VAL A 54 -5.12 3.51 8.49
CA VAL A 54 -4.84 4.00 7.13
C VAL A 54 -3.34 4.13 7.00
N PHE A 55 -2.78 3.36 6.08
CA PHE A 55 -1.43 3.56 5.61
C PHE A 55 -1.46 4.49 4.38
N LEU A 56 -0.65 5.54 4.44
CA LEU A 56 -0.45 6.48 3.35
C LEU A 56 1.03 6.48 2.99
N GLY A 57 1.34 6.31 1.71
CA GLY A 57 2.72 6.37 1.24
C GLY A 57 2.83 7.14 -0.07
N THR A 58 3.92 7.89 -0.22
CA THR A 58 4.25 8.62 -1.43
C THR A 58 5.59 8.14 -1.97
N TRP A 59 5.53 7.56 -3.17
CA TRP A 59 6.70 7.21 -3.97
C TRP A 59 7.00 8.35 -4.92
N GLU A 60 8.20 8.91 -4.82
CA GLU A 60 8.68 9.89 -5.78
C GLU A 60 9.40 9.19 -6.92
N ARG A 61 8.90 9.42 -8.14
CA ARG A 61 9.53 8.96 -9.37
C ARG A 61 9.23 9.96 -10.48
N ARG A 62 10.26 10.46 -11.16
CA ARG A 62 10.12 11.47 -12.21
C ARG A 62 9.19 11.05 -13.36
N MET A 63 9.02 9.74 -13.60
CA MET A 63 8.04 9.17 -14.51
C MET A 63 7.92 7.66 -14.24
N LEU A 64 6.70 7.08 -14.25
CA LEU A 64 6.54 5.62 -14.27
C LEU A 64 7.17 5.08 -15.57
N LYS A 65 7.90 3.96 -15.49
CA LYS A 65 8.41 3.28 -16.70
C LYS A 65 7.20 2.98 -17.60
N PRO A 66 7.31 3.17 -18.94
CA PRO A 66 6.28 2.69 -19.86
C PRO A 66 5.98 1.20 -19.61
N GLY A 67 4.70 0.82 -19.62
CA GLY A 67 4.26 -0.55 -19.33
C GLY A 67 4.23 -0.95 -17.85
N PHE A 68 4.43 -0.01 -16.92
CA PHE A 68 4.34 -0.29 -15.49
C PHE A 68 2.92 -0.72 -15.09
N ASN A 69 2.77 -1.95 -14.63
CA ASN A 69 1.49 -2.54 -14.31
C ASN A 69 1.08 -2.24 -12.86
N MET A 70 0.10 -1.35 -12.69
CA MET A 70 -0.47 -1.00 -11.38
C MET A 70 -1.15 -2.18 -10.68
N ASN A 71 -1.69 -3.15 -11.44
CA ASN A 71 -2.34 -4.33 -10.86
C ASN A 71 -1.34 -5.22 -10.12
N LYS A 72 -0.11 -5.33 -10.63
CA LYS A 72 0.97 -6.07 -9.95
C LYS A 72 1.29 -5.49 -8.58
N ILE A 73 1.23 -4.17 -8.41
CA ILE A 73 1.46 -3.56 -7.10
C ILE A 73 0.32 -3.89 -6.13
N ASN A 74 -0.92 -3.98 -6.61
CA ASN A 74 -2.03 -4.39 -5.76
C ASN A 74 -1.88 -5.85 -5.30
N GLU A 75 -1.26 -6.71 -6.13
CA GLU A 75 -0.90 -8.08 -5.75
C GLU A 75 0.22 -8.10 -4.70
N ASP A 76 1.21 -7.22 -4.83
CA ASP A 76 2.27 -7.10 -3.83
C ASP A 76 1.72 -6.55 -2.50
N ILE A 77 0.70 -5.68 -2.52
CA ILE A 77 0.04 -5.16 -1.32
C ILE A 77 -1.16 -6.06 -0.96
N GLN A 78 -0.87 -7.29 -0.56
CA GLN A 78 -1.89 -8.18 -0.02
C GLN A 78 -1.84 -8.20 1.51
N PRO A 79 -3.00 -8.19 2.21
CA PRO A 79 -3.08 -8.75 3.55
C PRO A 79 -2.64 -10.19 3.48
N TYR A 80 -1.48 -10.53 4.04
CA TYR A 80 -1.19 -11.93 4.30
C TYR A 80 -1.94 -12.36 5.57
N THR A 81 -2.82 -13.34 5.42
CA THR A 81 -3.17 -14.25 6.50
C THR A 81 -2.03 -15.25 6.64
N LEU A 82 -1.51 -15.44 7.86
CA LEU A 82 -0.65 -16.59 8.15
C LEU A 82 -1.40 -17.86 7.74
N SER A 83 -0.92 -18.55 6.71
CA SER A 83 -1.24 -19.95 6.51
C SER A 83 -0.55 -20.71 7.66
N LEU A 84 -1.33 -21.11 8.65
CA LEU A 84 -0.88 -22.10 9.64
C LEU A 84 -0.59 -23.39 8.86
N SER A 85 0.70 -23.65 8.63
CA SER A 85 1.24 -24.94 8.21
C SER A 85 1.33 -25.88 9.40
#